data_AF-A0A817HJK4-F1
#
_entry.id   AF-A0A817HJK4-F1
#
_cell.length_a   1.000
_cell.length_b   1.000
_cell.length_c   1.000
_cell.angle_alpha   90.00
_cell.angle_beta   90.00
_cell.angle_gamma   90.00
#
_symmetry.space_group_name_H-M   'P 1'
#
loop_
_entity.id
_entity.type
_entity.pdbx_description
1 polymer ?
#
loop_
_entity_poly.entity_id
_entity_poly.type
_entity_poly.pdbx_seq_one_letter_code
_entity_poly.pdbx_strand_id
1 'polypeptide(L)'
;MWQLTAGDQCKLHPGKCRLKRLHGDVNRDQQSRLNSLGINSKIQAVAQAEDPGAIVHVTMDSIVSVNLDEFSNDQNSLNLIINELLKPNPQFWIERTMKQVSMASYRLVYRPSFIEGKYQLPLTQPEHWNIVVHGSPRRDHSLNGHDSVYMHYSWSTHMLTDYKSPSISEPQLGMIDGQWVEPIILPTDPYNLMQRTGYACIDEADYPIPSAHPERTEWVYDDTCEAEDPFVYSPTAACIQCHCSQTVQISCIDALRKYVGAVNASFIFTRLQWDEELANQIRSLSDPPSTEHPNDADQLMLVSGLEANMIQYKYFTNDSCELDEPCIGNAGWRRVLMFDSSDENVGGANLLIGEIYQVLDDYTQVHASVTNHGLYEYDTCHRHYHFTHYGSFTFGNSDPTKGKRAFCLISTGRQANAEWSSLWSPFYSCTYQGCTPGWTDTYQAGIPCQWIDITDYSTTNSSITGSLTAIMNQDNMLCEGQLVLDAQGNFTWEPTEFTAINGETVFKQKCVTGTNPSTLANNIHQIDVTIPTDGNGYVTVRTE
;
A
#
# COMPACT_ATOMS: atom_id res chain seq x y z
N MET A 1 1.09 13.90 46.24
CA MET A 1 1.84 15.13 45.91
C MET A 1 3.01 14.69 45.05
N TRP A 2 3.03 15.13 43.79
CA TRP A 2 3.95 14.80 42.68
C TRP A 2 3.79 13.42 42.01
N GLN A 3 2.95 13.39 40.96
CA GLN A 3 3.08 12.47 39.82
C GLN A 3 4.24 12.95 38.94
N LEU A 4 5.11 12.04 38.52
CA LEU A 4 6.09 12.27 37.45
C LEU A 4 5.48 11.81 36.13
N THR A 5 5.57 12.65 35.09
CA THR A 5 5.14 12.34 33.72
C THR A 5 6.22 11.52 33.00
N ALA A 6 5.82 10.83 31.92
CA ALA A 6 6.65 9.87 31.16
C ALA A 6 7.99 10.41 30.61
N GLY A 7 8.22 11.73 30.63
CA GLY A 7 9.45 12.36 30.15
C GLY A 7 10.69 12.15 31.04
N ASP A 8 10.53 11.81 32.32
CA ASP A 8 11.67 11.75 33.27
C ASP A 8 12.37 10.39 33.37
N GLN A 9 11.84 9.35 32.72
CA GLN A 9 12.44 8.00 32.73
C GLN A 9 13.56 7.80 31.69
N CYS A 10 13.71 8.70 30.70
CA CYS A 10 14.68 8.55 29.62
C CYS A 10 16.13 8.97 29.97
N LYS A 11 16.41 9.46 31.18
CA LYS A 11 17.76 9.95 31.55
C LYS A 11 18.65 8.93 32.28
N LEU A 12 18.13 7.74 32.62
CA LEU A 12 18.87 6.80 33.49
C LEU A 12 19.35 5.51 32.81
N HIS A 13 18.80 5.11 31.66
CA HIS A 13 19.23 3.87 30.96
C HIS A 13 19.12 3.98 29.43
N PRO A 14 20.21 4.36 28.72
CA PRO A 14 20.21 4.55 27.26
C PRO A 14 19.97 3.28 26.42
N GLY A 15 20.07 2.08 26.99
CA GLY A 15 19.97 0.81 26.27
C GLY A 15 18.62 0.08 26.37
N LYS A 16 17.54 0.75 26.81
CA LYS A 16 16.22 0.12 27.03
C LYS A 16 15.03 0.89 26.46
N CYS A 17 15.24 1.80 25.50
CA CYS A 17 14.15 2.31 24.68
C CYS A 17 13.77 1.25 23.63
N ARG A 18 12.98 0.25 24.03
CA ARG A 18 12.26 -0.59 23.08
C ARG A 18 11.07 0.22 22.58
N LEU A 19 11.12 0.72 21.34
CA LEU A 19 9.89 1.02 20.60
C LEU A 19 9.22 -0.32 20.34
N LYS A 20 8.34 -0.76 21.24
CA LYS A 20 7.43 -1.85 20.93
C LYS A 20 6.37 -1.29 19.99
N ARG A 21 6.19 -1.92 18.83
CA ARG A 21 5.03 -1.74 17.95
C ARG A 21 3.76 -1.82 18.81
N LEU A 22 2.84 -0.87 18.61
CA LEU A 22 1.59 -0.81 19.34
C LEU A 22 0.60 -1.82 18.74
N HIS A 23 0.91 -3.10 18.88
CA HIS A 23 -0.09 -4.16 18.70
C HIS A 23 -0.93 -4.21 19.97
N GLY A 24 -1.79 -3.22 20.14
CA GLY A 24 -2.71 -3.11 21.27
C GLY A 24 -4.14 -3.18 20.77
N ASP A 25 -4.91 -4.15 21.26
CA ASP A 25 -6.36 -4.34 21.08
C ASP A 25 -7.14 -3.05 20.75
N VAL A 26 -7.20 -2.72 19.45
CA VAL A 26 -7.87 -1.50 18.96
C VAL A 26 -9.40 -1.66 18.93
N ASN A 27 -9.89 -2.90 19.12
CA ASN A 27 -11.28 -3.30 18.84
C ASN A 27 -12.37 -2.65 19.71
N ARG A 28 -12.05 -2.08 20.89
CA ARG A 28 -13.10 -1.46 21.75
C ARG A 28 -13.11 0.06 21.75
N ASP A 29 -12.04 0.71 21.29
CA ASP A 29 -11.91 2.16 21.39
C ASP A 29 -12.17 2.90 20.06
N GLN A 30 -12.20 2.19 18.93
CA GLN A 30 -12.57 2.78 17.63
C GLN A 30 -14.06 3.15 17.55
N GLN A 31 -14.96 2.29 18.03
CA GLN A 31 -16.40 2.55 17.98
C GLN A 31 -16.83 3.63 18.98
N SER A 32 -16.17 3.73 20.14
CA SER A 32 -16.42 4.80 21.12
C SER A 32 -15.97 6.16 20.58
N ARG A 33 -14.85 6.20 19.82
CA ARG A 33 -14.31 7.42 19.22
C ARG A 33 -15.08 7.87 17.98
N LEU A 34 -15.50 6.95 17.11
CA LEU A 34 -16.39 7.25 15.99
C LEU A 34 -17.76 7.76 16.46
N ASN A 35 -18.31 7.18 17.53
CA ASN A 35 -19.54 7.69 18.16
C ASN A 35 -19.33 9.04 18.86
N SER A 36 -18.14 9.31 19.42
CA SER A 36 -17.80 10.61 20.01
C SER A 36 -17.56 11.72 18.97
N LEU A 37 -17.32 11.35 17.70
CA LEU A 37 -17.17 12.27 16.57
C LEU A 37 -18.49 12.76 15.99
N GLY A 38 -19.64 12.34 16.53
CA GLY A 38 -20.90 13.08 16.42
C GLY A 38 -21.29 13.48 15.00
N ILE A 39 -21.12 12.59 14.02
CA ILE A 39 -21.64 12.79 12.66
C ILE A 39 -23.14 12.46 12.67
N ASN A 40 -23.93 13.31 13.34
CA ASN A 40 -25.36 13.46 13.06
C ASN A 40 -25.92 14.76 13.64
N SER A 41 -26.05 15.75 12.76
CA SER A 41 -27.01 16.86 12.79
C SER A 41 -27.12 17.72 14.06
N LYS A 42 -26.44 18.87 14.05
CA LYS A 42 -27.02 20.22 14.29
C LYS A 42 -25.93 21.28 14.10
N ILE A 43 -25.80 21.75 12.87
CA ILE A 43 -24.99 22.91 12.51
C ILE A 43 -25.69 24.14 13.10
N GLN A 44 -25.18 24.68 14.20
CA GLN A 44 -25.45 26.08 14.56
C GLN A 44 -24.40 26.94 13.86
N ALA A 45 -24.89 27.72 12.90
CA ALA A 45 -24.11 28.63 12.09
C ALA A 45 -23.35 29.66 12.94
N VAL A 46 -22.02 29.58 12.88
CA VAL A 46 -21.16 30.75 13.02
C VAL A 46 -20.51 30.93 11.65
N ALA A 47 -20.78 32.07 11.01
CA ALA A 47 -20.26 32.39 9.69
C ALA A 47 -18.73 32.54 9.73
N GLN A 48 -18.01 31.48 9.35
CA GLN A 48 -16.66 31.56 8.80
C GLN A 48 -16.79 31.35 7.28
N ALA A 49 -16.04 32.13 6.51
CA ALA A 49 -15.97 31.94 5.06
C ALA A 49 -15.72 30.46 4.73
N GLU A 50 -16.44 29.92 3.75
CA GLU A 50 -16.27 28.55 3.27
C GLU A 50 -14.78 28.30 3.01
N ASP A 51 -14.19 27.41 3.79
CA ASP A 51 -12.78 27.09 3.66
C ASP A 51 -12.60 26.17 2.45
N PRO A 52 -11.90 26.62 1.39
CA PRO A 52 -11.82 25.88 0.14
C PRO A 52 -11.01 24.58 0.25
N GLY A 53 -10.15 24.43 1.27
CA GLY A 53 -9.32 23.23 1.47
C GLY A 53 -8.03 23.50 2.23
N ALA A 54 -7.04 22.62 2.07
CA ALA A 54 -5.73 22.73 2.68
C ALA A 54 -4.61 22.40 1.71
N ILE A 55 -3.51 23.16 1.81
CA ILE A 55 -2.26 22.87 1.12
C ILE A 55 -1.19 22.54 2.16
N VAL A 56 -0.56 21.37 2.04
CA VAL A 56 0.60 20.97 2.83
C VAL A 56 1.80 20.81 1.91
N HIS A 57 2.83 21.63 2.11
CA HIS A 57 4.09 21.49 1.39
C HIS A 57 4.99 20.51 2.13
N VAL A 58 5.57 19.55 1.40
CA VAL A 58 6.48 18.57 1.96
C VAL A 58 7.82 18.72 1.28
N THR A 59 8.89 18.80 2.07
CA THR A 59 10.27 18.88 1.55
C THR A 59 11.17 17.84 2.19
N MET A 60 12.22 17.48 1.45
CA MET A 60 13.31 16.65 1.93
C MET A 60 14.57 16.94 1.12
N ASP A 61 15.71 17.06 1.81
CA ASP A 61 17.03 17.11 1.20
C ASP A 61 17.82 15.87 1.61
N SER A 62 18.47 15.21 0.65
CA SER A 62 19.22 13.99 0.95
C SER A 62 20.27 13.68 -0.14
N ILE A 63 20.82 12.46 -0.06
CA ILE A 63 21.69 11.87 -1.06
C ILE A 63 21.12 10.53 -1.53
N VAL A 64 21.43 10.20 -2.77
CA VAL A 64 21.24 8.86 -3.31
C VAL A 64 22.51 8.39 -4.01
N SER A 65 22.74 7.09 -4.04
CA SER A 65 24.02 6.50 -4.41
C SER A 65 23.88 5.17 -5.16
N VAL A 66 24.99 4.77 -5.77
CA VAL A 66 25.26 3.40 -6.21
C VAL A 66 26.40 2.87 -5.35
N ASN A 67 26.11 1.82 -4.59
CA ASN A 67 27.11 1.11 -3.80
C ASN A 67 27.99 0.26 -4.74
N LEU A 68 29.32 0.39 -4.60
CA LEU A 68 30.30 -0.24 -5.47
C LEU A 68 30.97 -1.48 -4.86
N ASP A 69 30.64 -1.84 -3.62
CA ASP A 69 31.32 -2.89 -2.87
C ASP A 69 31.24 -4.25 -3.59
N GLU A 70 30.12 -4.53 -4.26
CA GLU A 70 29.91 -5.78 -5.00
C GLU A 70 30.84 -5.93 -6.22
N PHE A 71 31.41 -4.83 -6.71
CA PHE A 71 32.30 -4.81 -7.88
C PHE A 71 33.79 -4.79 -7.51
N SER A 72 34.13 -4.80 -6.21
CA SER A 72 35.52 -4.61 -5.74
C SER A 72 36.49 -5.70 -6.21
N ASN A 73 35.98 -6.87 -6.58
CA ASN A 73 36.78 -8.02 -7.00
C ASN A 73 37.24 -7.96 -8.47
N ASP A 74 36.67 -7.07 -9.29
CA ASP A 74 37.07 -6.84 -10.68
C ASP A 74 37.31 -5.36 -10.95
N GLN A 75 38.58 -4.95 -10.86
CA GLN A 75 38.97 -3.55 -11.02
C GLN A 75 38.65 -2.99 -12.42
N ASN A 76 38.63 -3.82 -13.46
CA ASN A 76 38.31 -3.36 -14.81
C ASN A 76 36.82 -3.01 -14.90
N SER A 77 35.94 -3.93 -14.45
CA SER A 77 34.50 -3.68 -14.40
C SER A 77 34.14 -2.52 -13.48
N LEU A 78 34.75 -2.45 -12.29
CA LEU A 78 34.57 -1.34 -11.36
C LEU A 78 34.92 0.01 -12.01
N ASN A 79 36.07 0.11 -12.68
CA ASN A 79 36.48 1.35 -13.35
C ASN A 79 35.51 1.73 -14.49
N LEU A 80 34.97 0.77 -15.24
CA LEU A 80 33.97 1.03 -16.28
C LEU A 80 32.66 1.58 -15.69
N ILE A 81 32.18 0.96 -14.60
CA ILE A 81 30.96 1.39 -13.89
C ILE A 81 31.15 2.81 -13.36
N ILE A 82 32.25 3.09 -12.67
CA ILE A 82 32.54 4.43 -12.14
C ILE A 82 32.58 5.47 -13.27
N ASN A 83 33.28 5.18 -14.37
CA ASN A 83 33.36 6.09 -15.51
C ASN A 83 31.99 6.39 -16.13
N GLU A 84 31.06 5.43 -16.08
CA GLU A 84 29.68 5.64 -16.52
C GLU A 84 28.91 6.50 -15.52
N LEU A 85 28.94 6.14 -14.23
CA LEU A 85 28.21 6.83 -13.17
C LEU A 85 28.64 8.29 -12.96
N LEU A 86 29.89 8.62 -13.30
CA LEU A 86 30.42 9.98 -13.20
C LEU A 86 30.03 10.88 -14.39
N LYS A 87 29.40 10.34 -15.45
CA LYS A 87 28.90 11.16 -16.55
C LYS A 87 27.68 11.98 -16.13
N PRO A 88 27.47 13.17 -16.70
CA PRO A 88 26.23 13.92 -16.49
C PRO A 88 25.02 13.14 -17.03
N ASN A 89 24.26 12.54 -16.14
CA ASN A 89 23.00 11.86 -16.44
C ASN A 89 21.98 12.14 -15.32
N PRO A 90 21.33 13.33 -15.34
CA PRO A 90 20.40 13.70 -14.26
C PRO A 90 19.21 12.75 -14.18
N GLN A 91 18.73 12.21 -15.31
CA GLN A 91 17.58 11.31 -15.35
C GLN A 91 17.82 10.04 -14.54
N PHE A 92 19.00 9.41 -14.68
CA PHE A 92 19.38 8.25 -13.88
C PHE A 92 19.31 8.52 -12.37
N TRP A 93 19.78 9.69 -11.93
CA TRP A 93 19.75 10.06 -10.52
C TRP A 93 18.35 10.46 -10.03
N ILE A 94 17.52 11.06 -10.91
CA ILE A 94 16.11 11.37 -10.62
C ILE A 94 15.32 10.07 -10.41
N GLU A 95 15.41 9.10 -11.32
CA GLU A 95 14.72 7.80 -11.18
C GLU A 95 15.12 7.07 -9.90
N ARG A 96 16.41 7.09 -9.58
CA ARG A 96 16.93 6.50 -8.36
C ARG A 96 16.46 7.25 -7.10
N THR A 97 16.34 8.56 -7.18
CA THR A 97 15.74 9.39 -6.11
C THR A 97 14.28 9.04 -5.92
N MET A 98 13.50 8.89 -7.01
CA MET A 98 12.11 8.46 -6.93
C MET A 98 11.99 7.12 -6.20
N LYS A 99 12.78 6.11 -6.59
CA LYS A 99 12.77 4.80 -5.92
C LYS A 99 13.10 4.91 -4.42
N GLN A 100 14.08 5.74 -4.04
CA GLN A 100 14.45 5.95 -2.63
C GLN A 100 13.32 6.63 -1.84
N VAL A 101 12.71 7.68 -2.38
CA VAL A 101 11.62 8.41 -1.73
C VAL A 101 10.38 7.53 -1.56
N SER A 102 10.04 6.72 -2.57
CA SER A 102 8.90 5.81 -2.52
C SER A 102 8.96 4.79 -1.38
N MET A 103 10.16 4.50 -0.85
CA MET A 103 10.29 3.60 0.31
C MET A 103 9.67 4.17 1.58
N ALA A 104 9.44 5.49 1.67
CA ALA A 104 8.71 6.09 2.79
C ALA A 104 7.20 5.82 2.74
N SER A 105 6.64 5.38 1.59
CA SER A 105 5.20 5.26 1.40
C SER A 105 4.55 4.31 2.39
N TYR A 106 5.14 3.12 2.60
CA TYR A 106 4.62 2.14 3.56
C TYR A 106 4.48 2.75 4.97
N ARG A 107 5.55 3.37 5.47
CA ARG A 107 5.59 4.03 6.78
C ARG A 107 4.55 5.14 6.92
N LEU A 108 4.36 5.94 5.87
CA LEU A 108 3.49 7.12 5.89
C LEU A 108 2.00 6.78 5.73
N VAL A 109 1.68 5.74 4.95
CA VAL A 109 0.33 5.19 4.79
C VAL A 109 -0.10 4.42 6.04
N TYR A 110 0.77 3.59 6.60
CA TYR A 110 0.45 2.82 7.82
C TYR A 110 0.94 3.49 9.10
N ARG A 111 1.16 4.81 9.07
CA ARG A 111 1.63 5.63 10.20
C ARG A 111 0.93 5.36 11.54
N PRO A 112 -0.40 5.11 11.61
CA PRO A 112 -1.06 4.69 12.86
C PRO A 112 -0.46 3.46 13.54
N SER A 113 0.02 2.48 12.77
CA SER A 113 0.64 1.25 13.28
C SER A 113 1.99 1.49 13.93
N PHE A 114 2.58 2.66 13.66
CA PHE A 114 3.93 3.00 14.09
C PHE A 114 4.00 4.09 15.15
N ILE A 115 3.04 5.03 15.17
CA ILE A 115 3.03 6.17 16.09
C ILE A 115 1.64 6.32 16.69
N GLU A 116 1.53 6.15 18.00
CA GLU A 116 0.25 6.26 18.72
C GLU A 116 -0.40 7.64 18.51
N GLY A 117 -1.70 7.64 18.24
CA GLY A 117 -2.49 8.87 18.15
C GLY A 117 -2.15 9.74 16.93
N LYS A 118 -1.48 9.17 15.94
CA LYS A 118 -1.17 9.81 14.65
C LYS A 118 -1.93 9.10 13.53
N TYR A 119 -2.30 9.84 12.49
CA TYR A 119 -2.91 9.27 11.28
C TYR A 119 -2.03 9.49 10.05
N GLN A 120 -2.49 8.97 8.91
CA GLN A 120 -1.75 8.89 7.66
C GLN A 120 -1.29 10.26 7.16
N LEU A 121 -0.11 10.28 6.53
CA LEU A 121 0.44 11.41 5.79
C LEU A 121 0.97 10.91 4.45
N PRO A 122 0.11 10.34 3.58
CA PRO A 122 0.55 9.71 2.34
C PRO A 122 1.21 10.75 1.44
N LEU A 123 2.32 10.37 0.79
CA LEU A 123 2.90 11.22 -0.24
C LEU A 123 1.95 11.29 -1.45
N THR A 124 2.06 12.36 -2.23
CA THR A 124 1.39 12.47 -3.52
C THR A 124 1.97 11.46 -4.51
N GLN A 125 1.27 11.25 -5.62
CA GLN A 125 1.80 10.42 -6.71
C GLN A 125 3.11 10.99 -7.30
N PRO A 126 4.04 10.14 -7.78
CA PRO A 126 5.38 10.57 -8.19
C PRO A 126 5.43 11.64 -9.29
N GLU A 127 4.42 11.72 -10.16
CA GLU A 127 4.27 12.76 -11.17
C GLU A 127 4.12 14.18 -10.58
N HIS A 128 3.76 14.29 -9.30
CA HIS A 128 3.67 15.57 -8.57
C HIS A 128 4.93 15.89 -7.78
N TRP A 129 5.99 15.09 -7.91
CA TRP A 129 7.23 15.31 -7.21
C TRP A 129 8.14 16.23 -8.00
N ASN A 130 8.65 17.27 -7.35
CA ASN A 130 9.71 18.09 -7.88
C ASN A 130 11.05 17.60 -7.33
N ILE A 131 11.90 17.07 -8.21
CA ILE A 131 13.20 16.51 -7.89
C ILE A 131 14.29 17.32 -8.57
N VAL A 132 15.19 17.88 -7.77
CA VAL A 132 16.34 18.64 -8.26
C VAL A 132 17.61 17.96 -7.78
N VAL A 133 18.39 17.42 -8.72
CA VAL A 133 19.73 16.89 -8.45
C VAL A 133 20.78 18.00 -8.53
N HIS A 134 21.71 18.02 -7.58
CA HIS A 134 22.63 19.14 -7.39
C HIS A 134 24.07 18.82 -7.80
N GLY A 135 24.61 19.62 -8.71
CA GLY A 135 26.01 19.54 -9.13
C GLY A 135 26.29 18.35 -10.05
N SER A 136 27.34 17.60 -9.76
CA SER A 136 27.78 16.44 -10.54
C SER A 136 27.99 15.24 -9.63
N PRO A 137 27.76 14.01 -10.11
CA PRO A 137 27.97 12.80 -9.33
C PRO A 137 29.41 12.72 -8.84
N ARG A 138 29.61 12.26 -7.60
CA ARG A 138 30.93 12.17 -6.98
C ARG A 138 31.14 10.78 -6.42
N ARG A 139 32.37 10.28 -6.51
CA ARG A 139 32.78 9.07 -5.80
C ARG A 139 33.30 9.45 -4.41
N ASP A 140 32.86 8.70 -3.41
CA ASP A 140 33.40 8.74 -2.05
C ASP A 140 33.66 7.29 -1.62
N HIS A 141 34.89 7.02 -1.18
CA HIS A 141 35.34 5.68 -0.79
C HIS A 141 34.85 5.24 0.60
N SER A 142 34.11 6.11 1.29
CA SER A 142 33.71 5.92 2.69
C SER A 142 32.29 6.42 2.99
N LEU A 143 31.49 6.69 1.96
CA LEU A 143 30.12 7.18 2.12
C LEU A 143 29.30 6.15 2.89
N ASN A 144 28.90 6.50 4.12
CA ASN A 144 28.23 5.58 5.04
C ASN A 144 28.97 4.25 5.26
N GLY A 145 30.30 4.23 5.10
CA GLY A 145 31.14 3.03 5.25
C GLY A 145 31.39 2.26 3.95
N HIS A 146 30.89 2.73 2.81
CA HIS A 146 30.93 2.05 1.52
C HIS A 146 31.66 2.87 0.45
N ASP A 147 32.24 2.21 -0.55
CA ASP A 147 32.71 2.89 -1.76
C ASP A 147 31.51 3.13 -2.66
N SER A 148 31.19 4.39 -2.95
CA SER A 148 29.94 4.75 -3.63
C SER A 148 30.12 5.92 -4.58
N VAL A 149 29.36 5.92 -5.69
CA VAL A 149 29.08 7.15 -6.44
C VAL A 149 27.74 7.69 -5.97
N TYR A 150 27.67 8.98 -5.64
CA TYR A 150 26.47 9.59 -5.08
C TYR A 150 26.14 10.95 -5.70
N MET A 151 24.88 11.35 -5.50
CA MET A 151 24.29 12.61 -5.94
C MET A 151 23.49 13.22 -4.79
N HIS A 152 23.63 14.53 -4.58
CA HIS A 152 22.74 15.28 -3.69
C HIS A 152 21.47 15.66 -4.42
N TYR A 153 20.34 15.66 -3.72
CA TYR A 153 19.09 16.13 -4.30
C TYR A 153 18.25 16.89 -3.27
N SER A 154 17.39 17.76 -3.79
CA SER A 154 16.23 18.29 -3.09
C SER A 154 14.98 17.67 -3.70
N TRP A 155 14.06 17.24 -2.85
CA TRP A 155 12.77 16.69 -3.21
C TRP A 155 11.67 17.51 -2.55
N SER A 156 10.57 17.73 -3.25
CA SER A 156 9.41 18.40 -2.68
C SER A 156 8.11 18.00 -3.39
N THR A 157 6.99 18.14 -2.69
CA THR A 157 5.65 18.07 -3.28
C THR A 157 4.66 18.96 -2.53
N HIS A 158 3.47 19.15 -3.11
CA HIS A 158 2.36 19.85 -2.47
C HIS A 158 1.14 18.94 -2.43
N MET A 159 0.66 18.68 -1.22
CA MET A 159 -0.54 17.91 -0.96
C MET A 159 -1.72 18.88 -0.87
N LEU A 160 -2.70 18.70 -1.75
CA LEU A 160 -3.99 19.40 -1.74
C LEU A 160 -5.05 18.46 -1.16
N THR A 161 -5.82 18.90 -0.18
CA THR A 161 -6.73 18.06 0.62
C THR A 161 -7.84 18.88 1.28
N ASP A 162 -8.80 18.24 1.94
CA ASP A 162 -9.82 18.96 2.70
C ASP A 162 -9.21 19.77 3.84
N TYR A 163 -9.94 20.78 4.29
CA TYR A 163 -9.44 21.71 5.29
C TYR A 163 -9.00 21.04 6.61
N LYS A 164 -9.76 20.04 7.08
CA LYS A 164 -9.69 19.49 8.44
C LYS A 164 -8.69 18.37 8.58
N SER A 165 -8.58 17.49 7.59
CA SER A 165 -7.78 16.27 7.70
C SER A 165 -6.31 16.48 8.08
N PRO A 166 -5.59 17.55 7.69
CA PRO A 166 -4.23 17.76 8.17
C PRO A 166 -4.12 17.83 9.69
N SER A 167 -5.08 18.50 10.35
CA SER A 167 -5.10 18.60 11.82
C SER A 167 -5.45 17.29 12.52
N ILE A 168 -6.16 16.39 11.83
CA ILE A 168 -6.49 15.05 12.31
C ILE A 168 -5.23 14.18 12.21
N SER A 169 -4.60 14.14 11.04
CA SER A 169 -3.35 13.41 10.80
C SER A 169 -2.22 13.85 11.72
N GLU A 170 -2.08 15.16 11.89
CA GLU A 170 -1.04 15.77 12.69
C GLU A 170 -1.52 17.11 13.27
N PRO A 171 -1.79 17.21 14.59
CA PRO A 171 -2.31 18.44 15.19
C PRO A 171 -1.50 19.71 14.88
N GLN A 172 -0.18 19.59 14.69
CA GLN A 172 0.67 20.74 14.32
C GLN A 172 0.31 21.32 12.94
N LEU A 173 -0.20 20.51 12.00
CA LEU A 173 -0.63 20.94 10.66
C LEU A 173 -2.03 21.59 10.66
N GLY A 174 -2.69 21.69 11.82
CA GLY A 174 -3.92 22.45 11.99
C GLY A 174 -3.74 23.97 12.03
N MET A 175 -2.49 24.44 12.16
CA MET A 175 -2.15 25.87 12.12
C MET A 175 -1.45 26.19 10.81
N ILE A 176 -1.77 27.33 10.19
CA ILE A 176 -0.96 27.88 9.09
C ILE A 176 0.47 28.09 9.58
N ASP A 177 1.45 27.75 8.74
CA ASP A 177 2.88 27.66 9.04
C ASP A 177 3.25 26.61 10.11
N GLY A 178 2.27 25.82 10.55
CA GLY A 178 2.48 24.68 11.41
C GLY A 178 3.32 23.63 10.70
N GLN A 179 4.33 23.12 11.40
CA GLN A 179 5.29 22.16 10.85
C GLN A 179 5.32 20.86 11.64
N TRP A 180 5.52 19.77 10.90
CA TRP A 180 5.84 18.45 11.42
C TRP A 180 7.03 17.86 10.68
N VAL A 181 7.93 17.22 11.42
CA VAL A 181 9.09 16.53 10.86
C VAL A 181 8.91 15.04 11.08
N GLU A 182 8.83 14.28 9.99
CA GLU A 182 8.77 12.82 10.02
C GLU A 182 10.16 12.24 9.67
N PRO A 183 10.91 11.71 10.65
CA PRO A 183 12.20 11.11 10.41
C PRO A 183 12.05 9.67 9.91
N ILE A 184 12.77 9.32 8.84
CA ILE A 184 12.82 7.96 8.28
C ILE A 184 14.27 7.68 7.87
N ILE A 185 14.78 6.49 8.16
CA ILE A 185 16.06 6.05 7.60
C ILE A 185 15.78 5.47 6.22
N LEU A 186 16.49 5.92 5.19
CA LEU A 186 16.37 5.40 3.83
C LEU A 186 17.70 4.75 3.39
N PRO A 187 17.66 3.71 2.54
CA PRO A 187 18.87 3.17 1.94
C PRO A 187 19.49 4.21 1.01
N THR A 188 20.81 4.41 1.07
CA THR A 188 21.48 5.30 0.10
C THR A 188 21.48 4.69 -1.30
N ASP A 189 21.46 3.37 -1.43
CA ASP A 189 21.25 2.67 -2.70
C ASP A 189 19.94 1.84 -2.62
N PRO A 190 18.85 2.32 -3.23
CA PRO A 190 17.52 1.73 -3.03
C PRO A 190 17.26 0.49 -3.91
N TYR A 191 18.22 0.04 -4.71
CA TYR A 191 18.04 -1.13 -5.59
C TYR A 191 18.59 -2.41 -4.97
N ASN A 192 17.96 -3.55 -5.29
CA ASN A 192 18.28 -4.88 -4.77
C ASN A 192 18.25 -4.94 -3.23
N LEU A 193 17.39 -4.14 -2.60
CA LEU A 193 17.37 -3.98 -1.15
C LEU A 193 17.12 -5.32 -0.44
N MET A 194 16.16 -6.11 -0.93
CA MET A 194 15.82 -7.42 -0.36
C MET A 194 17.03 -8.38 -0.42
N GLN A 195 17.74 -8.42 -1.55
CA GLN A 195 18.91 -9.27 -1.76
C GLN A 195 20.11 -8.83 -0.92
N ARG A 196 20.35 -7.52 -0.83
CA ARG A 196 21.50 -6.96 -0.11
C ARG A 196 21.35 -7.01 1.41
N THR A 197 20.13 -6.79 1.90
CA THR A 197 19.83 -6.81 3.34
C THR A 197 19.46 -8.19 3.85
N GLY A 198 19.23 -9.16 2.96
CA GLY A 198 18.78 -10.51 3.33
C GLY A 198 17.44 -10.46 4.05
N TYR A 199 16.45 -9.77 3.46
CA TYR A 199 15.10 -9.54 4.01
C TYR A 199 15.01 -8.63 5.25
N ALA A 200 16.12 -8.13 5.80
CA ALA A 200 16.08 -7.42 7.09
C ALA A 200 15.21 -6.15 7.12
N CYS A 201 14.99 -5.51 5.97
CA CYS A 201 14.18 -4.29 5.83
C CYS A 201 12.77 -4.53 5.28
N ILE A 202 12.30 -5.77 5.28
CA ILE A 202 11.01 -6.17 4.72
C ILE A 202 10.05 -6.45 5.87
N ASP A 203 8.88 -5.78 5.85
CA ASP A 203 7.77 -6.05 6.74
C ASP A 203 6.67 -6.83 6.02
N GLU A 204 6.44 -8.05 6.48
CA GLU A 204 5.39 -8.95 6.02
C GLU A 204 4.20 -9.01 6.99
N ALA A 205 4.21 -8.24 8.08
CA ALA A 205 3.14 -8.23 9.05
C ALA A 205 1.82 -7.81 8.40
N ASP A 206 0.74 -8.52 8.74
CA ASP A 206 -0.62 -8.30 8.23
C ASP A 206 -0.80 -8.47 6.71
N TYR A 207 0.25 -8.88 5.98
CA TYR A 207 0.17 -9.31 4.59
C TYR A 207 0.02 -10.84 4.49
N PRO A 208 -0.62 -11.37 3.43
CA PRO A 208 -0.55 -12.80 3.15
C PRO A 208 0.89 -13.24 2.91
N ILE A 209 1.26 -14.48 3.26
CA ILE A 209 2.65 -14.91 3.15
C ILE A 209 2.79 -15.89 1.99
N PRO A 210 3.78 -15.73 1.09
CA PRO A 210 4.75 -14.62 1.01
C PRO A 210 4.24 -13.49 0.09
N SER A 211 4.13 -12.25 0.61
CA SER A 211 3.76 -11.05 -0.18
C SER A 211 4.96 -10.21 -0.65
N ALA A 212 6.13 -10.40 -0.05
CA ALA A 212 7.30 -9.59 -0.37
C ALA A 212 7.86 -9.96 -1.77
N HIS A 213 8.04 -8.94 -2.61
CA HIS A 213 8.65 -9.09 -3.93
C HIS A 213 9.87 -8.16 -4.11
N PRO A 214 11.01 -8.65 -4.63
CA PRO A 214 12.25 -7.87 -4.70
C PRO A 214 12.15 -6.58 -5.52
N GLU A 215 11.31 -6.59 -6.56
CA GLU A 215 11.08 -5.40 -7.40
C GLU A 215 10.12 -4.38 -6.76
N ARG A 216 9.37 -4.79 -5.73
CA ARG A 216 8.25 -4.03 -5.11
C ARG A 216 8.48 -3.70 -3.64
N THR A 217 9.74 -3.57 -3.25
CA THR A 217 10.16 -3.33 -1.87
C THR A 217 9.60 -2.05 -1.26
N GLU A 218 9.19 -1.06 -2.06
CA GLU A 218 8.58 0.20 -1.57
C GLU A 218 7.27 0.01 -0.78
N TRP A 219 6.56 -1.08 -1.03
CA TRP A 219 5.31 -1.39 -0.35
C TRP A 219 5.47 -2.12 0.98
N VAL A 220 6.67 -2.62 1.26
CA VAL A 220 6.98 -3.45 2.43
C VAL A 220 8.27 -2.99 3.12
N TYR A 221 8.78 -1.81 2.76
CA TYR A 221 9.98 -1.27 3.38
C TYR A 221 9.66 -0.72 4.76
N ASP A 222 10.33 -1.26 5.78
CA ASP A 222 10.23 -0.78 7.15
C ASP A 222 11.62 -0.70 7.79
N ASP A 223 12.05 0.53 8.08
CA ASP A 223 13.33 0.82 8.74
C ASP A 223 13.32 0.48 10.23
N THR A 224 12.16 0.16 10.80
CA THR A 224 11.99 -0.22 12.20
C THR A 224 12.03 -1.73 12.45
N CYS A 225 12.16 -2.54 11.40
CA CYS A 225 12.31 -3.98 11.56
C CYS A 225 13.60 -4.35 12.31
N GLU A 226 13.45 -5.27 13.26
CA GLU A 226 14.51 -5.76 14.15
C GLU A 226 14.87 -7.20 13.83
N ALA A 227 15.92 -7.72 14.47
CA ALA A 227 16.15 -9.16 14.46
C ALA A 227 15.02 -9.88 15.22
N GLU A 228 14.41 -10.88 14.59
CA GLU A 228 13.26 -11.62 15.11
C GLU A 228 13.57 -13.11 15.19
N ASP A 229 12.93 -13.79 16.16
CA ASP A 229 12.94 -15.25 16.17
C ASP A 229 12.12 -15.77 14.97
N PRO A 230 12.43 -16.97 14.43
CA PRO A 230 11.68 -17.55 13.33
C PRO A 230 10.18 -17.57 13.62
N PHE A 231 9.38 -17.04 12.70
CA PHE A 231 7.93 -17.11 12.83
C PHE A 231 7.47 -18.57 12.91
N VAL A 232 6.72 -18.90 13.95
CA VAL A 232 6.13 -20.23 14.12
C VAL A 232 4.68 -20.16 13.68
N TYR A 233 4.40 -20.74 12.51
CA TYR A 233 3.03 -20.83 11.99
C TYR A 233 2.10 -21.52 13.00
N SER A 234 1.10 -20.79 13.49
CA SER A 234 0.01 -21.33 14.31
C SER A 234 -1.32 -21.27 13.56
N PRO A 235 -2.16 -22.33 13.56
CA PRO A 235 -3.49 -22.34 12.94
C PRO A 235 -4.41 -21.17 13.35
N THR A 236 -4.07 -20.47 14.44
CA THR A 236 -4.89 -19.42 15.06
C THR A 236 -4.26 -18.04 15.04
N ALA A 237 -3.05 -17.85 14.50
CA ALA A 237 -2.35 -16.57 14.53
C ALA A 237 -1.85 -16.17 13.13
N ALA A 238 -2.24 -14.97 12.70
CA ALA A 238 -1.64 -14.29 11.56
C ALA A 238 -0.21 -13.84 11.91
N CYS A 239 0.61 -13.57 10.89
CA CYS A 239 1.93 -13.01 11.16
C CYS A 239 1.83 -11.52 11.49
N ILE A 240 2.32 -11.17 12.67
CA ILE A 240 2.30 -9.81 13.22
C ILE A 240 3.71 -9.23 13.41
N GLN A 241 4.73 -9.97 12.98
CA GLN A 241 6.15 -9.60 13.06
C GLN A 241 6.66 -9.25 11.66
N CYS A 242 7.78 -8.53 11.56
CA CYS A 242 8.30 -8.10 10.25
C CYS A 242 8.63 -9.29 9.33
N HIS A 243 9.26 -10.34 9.87
CA HIS A 243 9.82 -11.42 9.06
C HIS A 243 9.07 -12.71 9.30
N CYS A 244 8.25 -13.12 8.32
CA CYS A 244 7.41 -14.31 8.43
C CYS A 244 7.90 -15.46 7.56
N SER A 245 8.44 -15.12 6.38
CA SER A 245 8.93 -16.07 5.39
C SER A 245 10.40 -16.45 5.56
N GLN A 246 11.18 -15.62 6.24
CA GLN A 246 12.62 -15.77 6.41
C GLN A 246 13.04 -15.49 7.85
N THR A 247 14.06 -16.20 8.34
CA THR A 247 14.68 -15.88 9.62
C THR A 247 15.71 -14.79 9.43
N VAL A 248 15.50 -13.64 10.07
CA VAL A 248 16.41 -12.50 10.03
C VAL A 248 17.08 -12.32 11.38
N GLN A 249 18.40 -12.13 11.39
CA GLN A 249 19.23 -12.06 12.61
C GLN A 249 19.92 -10.70 12.80
N ILE A 250 19.50 -9.69 12.04
CA ILE A 250 20.04 -8.33 12.05
C ILE A 250 18.90 -7.35 11.82
N SER A 251 18.92 -6.19 12.48
CA SER A 251 17.91 -5.15 12.24
C SER A 251 18.05 -4.57 10.83
N CYS A 252 16.98 -3.97 10.30
CA CYS A 252 17.05 -3.27 9.01
C CYS A 252 18.17 -2.23 9.03
N ILE A 253 18.23 -1.39 10.05
CA ILE A 253 19.23 -0.30 10.14
C ILE A 253 20.65 -0.84 10.13
N ASP A 254 20.94 -1.92 10.87
CA ASP A 254 22.27 -2.51 10.88
C ASP A 254 22.59 -3.22 9.57
N ALA A 255 21.60 -3.84 8.91
CA ALA A 255 21.76 -4.41 7.57
C ALA A 255 22.05 -3.33 6.52
N LEU A 256 21.34 -2.21 6.55
CA LEU A 256 21.59 -1.06 5.68
C LEU A 256 23.02 -0.56 5.86
N ARG A 257 23.43 -0.25 7.09
CA ARG A 257 24.79 0.22 7.39
C ARG A 257 25.89 -0.76 7.01
N LYS A 258 25.56 -2.05 6.93
CA LYS A 258 26.54 -3.12 6.64
C LYS A 258 26.65 -3.43 5.16
N TYR A 259 25.59 -3.30 4.38
CA TYR A 259 25.53 -3.82 3.01
C TYR A 259 25.10 -2.82 1.94
N VAL A 260 24.53 -1.66 2.32
CA VAL A 260 23.87 -0.75 1.37
C VAL A 260 24.34 0.69 1.55
N GLY A 261 24.40 1.15 2.79
CA GLY A 261 24.49 2.55 3.21
C GLY A 261 23.11 3.07 3.65
N ALA A 262 23.11 3.92 4.67
CA ALA A 262 21.89 4.44 5.32
C ALA A 262 21.97 5.96 5.46
N VAL A 263 20.90 6.66 5.07
CA VAL A 263 20.77 8.12 5.24
C VAL A 263 19.57 8.43 6.13
N ASN A 264 19.78 9.36 7.07
CA ASN A 264 18.67 9.91 7.85
C ASN A 264 17.94 10.92 6.99
N ALA A 265 16.76 10.57 6.52
CA ALA A 265 15.86 11.46 5.82
C ALA A 265 14.89 12.11 6.82
N SER A 266 14.39 13.29 6.47
CA SER A 266 13.38 14.00 7.26
C SER A 266 12.41 14.68 6.31
N PHE A 267 11.18 14.17 6.27
CA PHE A 267 10.10 14.80 5.53
C PHE A 267 9.53 15.93 6.39
N ILE A 268 9.65 17.17 5.90
CA ILE A 268 9.17 18.35 6.60
C ILE A 268 7.83 18.75 6.00
N PHE A 269 6.75 18.45 6.70
CA PHE A 269 5.40 18.84 6.35
C PHE A 269 5.12 20.25 6.90
N THR A 270 4.71 21.17 6.04
CA THR A 270 4.37 22.56 6.41
C THR A 270 2.98 22.90 5.89
N ARG A 271 2.06 23.27 6.78
CA ARG A 271 0.74 23.78 6.37
C ARG A 271 0.92 25.18 5.78
N LEU A 272 0.55 25.36 4.51
CA LEU A 272 0.60 26.66 3.85
C LEU A 272 -0.72 27.43 4.03
N GLN A 273 -0.62 28.75 3.92
CA GLN A 273 -1.78 29.61 3.68
C GLN A 273 -2.45 29.17 2.37
N TRP A 274 -3.79 29.20 2.33
CA TRP A 274 -4.52 28.91 1.09
C TRP A 274 -4.07 29.85 -0.04
N ASP A 275 -3.72 29.25 -1.18
CA ASP A 275 -3.38 29.92 -2.41
C ASP A 275 -4.16 29.24 -3.54
N GLU A 276 -5.13 29.97 -4.11
CA GLU A 276 -6.03 29.48 -5.14
C GLU A 276 -5.28 29.17 -6.45
N GLU A 277 -4.26 29.96 -6.80
CA GLU A 277 -3.48 29.74 -8.02
C GLU A 277 -2.65 28.46 -7.87
N LEU A 278 -2.00 28.29 -6.73
CA LEU A 278 -1.27 27.06 -6.40
C LEU A 278 -2.19 25.85 -6.37
N ALA A 279 -3.34 25.93 -5.68
CA ALA A 279 -4.33 24.86 -5.63
C ALA A 279 -4.76 24.43 -7.03
N ASN A 280 -5.08 25.39 -7.91
CA ASN A 280 -5.44 25.10 -9.30
C ASN A 280 -4.30 24.46 -10.10
N GLN A 281 -3.04 24.78 -9.80
CA GLN A 281 -1.88 24.20 -10.45
C GLN A 281 -1.60 22.75 -10.02
N ILE A 282 -1.75 22.45 -8.72
CA ILE A 282 -1.37 21.14 -8.15
C ILE A 282 -2.52 20.14 -8.10
N ARG A 283 -3.75 20.59 -8.39
CA ARG A 283 -4.93 19.73 -8.39
C ARG A 283 -4.80 18.67 -9.46
N SER A 284 -4.71 17.41 -9.06
CA SER A 284 -4.74 16.28 -9.98
C SER A 284 -6.18 15.81 -10.15
N LEU A 285 -6.60 15.69 -11.40
CA LEU A 285 -7.92 15.21 -11.77
C LEU A 285 -7.92 13.68 -11.73
N SER A 286 -7.98 13.10 -10.53
CA SER A 286 -8.91 11.98 -10.39
C SER A 286 -10.31 12.54 -10.68
N ASP A 287 -11.16 11.78 -11.37
CA ASP A 287 -12.51 12.27 -11.68
C ASP A 287 -13.17 12.75 -10.37
N PRO A 288 -13.55 14.04 -10.28
CA PRO A 288 -14.16 14.52 -9.05
C PRO A 288 -15.47 13.78 -8.84
N PRO A 289 -15.90 13.60 -7.57
CA PRO A 289 -17.20 13.02 -7.28
C PRO A 289 -18.31 13.66 -8.11
N SER A 290 -19.20 12.82 -8.62
CA SER A 290 -20.34 13.28 -9.42
C SER A 290 -21.11 14.37 -8.68
N THR A 291 -21.29 15.52 -9.33
CA THR A 291 -22.09 16.62 -8.76
C THR A 291 -23.58 16.29 -8.75
N GLU A 292 -24.03 15.39 -9.62
CA GLU A 292 -25.40 14.87 -9.63
C GLU A 292 -25.61 13.87 -8.48
N HIS A 293 -24.55 13.15 -8.10
CA HIS A 293 -24.58 12.06 -7.12
C HIS A 293 -23.48 12.18 -6.04
N PRO A 294 -23.49 13.28 -5.27
CA PRO A 294 -22.38 13.64 -4.40
C PRO A 294 -22.23 12.77 -3.14
N ASN A 295 -23.17 11.85 -2.90
CA ASN A 295 -23.15 10.96 -1.72
C ASN A 295 -23.02 9.48 -2.12
N ASP A 296 -22.71 9.21 -3.38
CA ASP A 296 -22.58 7.85 -3.89
C ASP A 296 -21.12 7.42 -3.78
N ALA A 297 -20.86 6.19 -3.37
CA ALA A 297 -19.57 5.54 -3.58
C ALA A 297 -19.46 5.08 -5.04
N ASP A 298 -18.26 5.13 -5.61
CA ASP A 298 -18.02 4.78 -7.02
C ASP A 298 -16.57 4.32 -7.15
N GLN A 299 -16.33 3.09 -7.61
CA GLN A 299 -14.98 2.61 -7.86
C GLN A 299 -14.55 2.96 -9.28
N LEU A 300 -13.25 3.13 -9.46
CA LEU A 300 -12.62 3.30 -10.76
C LEU A 300 -11.38 2.43 -10.80
N MET A 301 -11.37 1.47 -11.73
CA MET A 301 -10.21 0.65 -11.98
C MET A 301 -9.15 1.49 -12.71
N LEU A 302 -8.06 1.83 -12.02
CA LEU A 302 -6.99 2.63 -12.58
C LEU A 302 -6.14 1.87 -13.60
N VAL A 303 -5.87 2.51 -14.74
CA VAL A 303 -4.97 1.99 -15.79
C VAL A 303 -3.57 1.75 -15.25
N SER A 304 -3.04 2.76 -14.55
CA SER A 304 -1.72 2.72 -13.89
C SER A 304 -1.62 1.56 -12.90
N GLY A 305 -2.78 1.11 -12.37
CA GLY A 305 -2.90 -0.07 -11.55
C GLY A 305 -2.43 -1.34 -12.25
N LEU A 306 -2.49 -1.48 -13.58
CA LEU A 306 -2.00 -2.68 -14.29
C LEU A 306 -0.62 -2.50 -14.92
N GLU A 307 -0.14 -1.26 -15.07
CA GLU A 307 1.12 -0.95 -15.76
C GLU A 307 2.34 -1.57 -15.06
N ALA A 308 2.29 -1.70 -13.74
CA ALA A 308 3.29 -2.40 -12.97
C ALA A 308 3.07 -3.92 -13.02
N ASN A 309 3.45 -4.53 -14.15
CA ASN A 309 3.37 -5.98 -14.36
C ASN A 309 4.74 -6.59 -14.69
N MET A 310 4.88 -7.89 -14.40
CA MET A 310 6.10 -8.64 -14.66
C MET A 310 5.84 -10.14 -14.80
N ILE A 311 6.75 -10.82 -15.49
CA ILE A 311 6.67 -12.28 -15.67
C ILE A 311 7.76 -12.93 -14.83
N GLN A 312 7.34 -13.90 -14.01
CA GLN A 312 8.23 -14.66 -13.13
C GLN A 312 7.99 -16.16 -13.30
N TYR A 313 9.07 -16.93 -13.21
CA TYR A 313 9.00 -18.37 -12.94
C TYR A 313 9.02 -18.61 -11.44
N LYS A 314 7.97 -19.25 -10.90
CA LYS A 314 7.84 -19.58 -9.48
C LYS A 314 7.56 -21.08 -9.34
N TYR A 315 8.19 -21.70 -8.35
CA TYR A 315 7.98 -23.11 -8.03
C TYR A 315 6.92 -23.23 -6.95
N PHE A 316 5.94 -24.10 -7.17
CA PHE A 316 4.87 -24.41 -6.22
C PHE A 316 4.92 -25.90 -5.86
N THR A 317 4.76 -26.21 -4.58
CA THR A 317 4.68 -27.59 -4.09
C THR A 317 3.25 -28.12 -4.19
N ASN A 318 3.03 -29.40 -3.88
CA ASN A 318 1.67 -29.99 -3.92
C ASN A 318 0.77 -29.49 -2.77
N ASP A 319 1.33 -28.85 -1.76
CA ASP A 319 0.67 -28.24 -0.60
C ASP A 319 0.64 -26.71 -0.69
N SER A 320 0.97 -26.13 -1.85
CA SER A 320 0.84 -24.69 -2.08
C SER A 320 -0.63 -24.25 -2.04
N CYS A 321 -0.91 -23.23 -1.23
CA CYS A 321 -2.24 -22.64 -1.09
C CYS A 321 -2.83 -22.14 -2.40
N GLU A 322 -1.97 -21.74 -3.34
CA GLU A 322 -2.42 -21.25 -4.65
C GLU A 322 -3.06 -22.34 -5.52
N LEU A 323 -2.93 -23.62 -5.16
CA LEU A 323 -3.71 -24.72 -5.73
C LEU A 323 -5.14 -24.78 -5.17
N ASP A 324 -5.28 -24.57 -3.86
CA ASP A 324 -6.56 -24.59 -3.16
C ASP A 324 -7.41 -23.35 -3.47
N GLU A 325 -6.75 -22.22 -3.80
CA GLU A 325 -7.36 -20.95 -4.24
C GLU A 325 -7.55 -20.80 -5.78
N PRO A 326 -7.63 -21.92 -6.51
CA PRO A 326 -7.39 -22.07 -7.96
C PRO A 326 -6.62 -20.94 -8.69
N CYS A 327 -5.51 -20.44 -8.14
CA CYS A 327 -4.70 -19.37 -8.76
C CYS A 327 -3.59 -19.90 -9.68
N ILE A 328 -3.27 -21.19 -9.57
CA ILE A 328 -2.36 -21.90 -10.47
C ILE A 328 -3.00 -23.21 -10.94
N GLY A 329 -2.60 -23.66 -12.12
CA GLY A 329 -3.18 -24.85 -12.73
C GLY A 329 -2.69 -26.18 -12.14
N ASN A 330 -1.43 -26.25 -11.67
CA ASN A 330 -0.78 -27.45 -11.15
C ASN A 330 0.43 -27.07 -10.27
N ALA A 331 0.90 -28.01 -9.45
CA ALA A 331 2.20 -27.90 -8.77
C ALA A 331 3.38 -27.93 -9.76
N GLY A 332 4.55 -27.51 -9.30
CA GLY A 332 5.81 -27.46 -10.03
C GLY A 332 6.19 -26.05 -10.48
N TRP A 333 7.08 -25.95 -11.46
CA TRP A 333 7.44 -24.67 -12.07
C TRP A 333 6.27 -24.11 -12.86
N ARG A 334 5.80 -22.93 -12.45
CA ARG A 334 4.78 -22.16 -13.16
C ARG A 334 5.38 -20.86 -13.65
N ARG A 335 4.89 -20.40 -14.80
CA ARG A 335 5.16 -19.07 -15.30
C ARG A 335 3.95 -18.21 -15.01
N VAL A 336 4.14 -17.15 -14.23
CA VAL A 336 3.06 -16.28 -13.76
C VAL A 336 3.28 -14.87 -14.28
N LEU A 337 2.21 -14.26 -14.77
CA LEU A 337 2.14 -12.82 -15.06
C LEU A 337 1.61 -12.13 -13.81
N MET A 338 2.50 -11.53 -13.04
CA MET A 338 2.18 -10.74 -11.85
C MET A 338 1.85 -9.31 -12.26
N PHE A 339 0.96 -8.67 -11.52
CA PHE A 339 0.53 -7.30 -11.79
C PHE A 339 0.06 -6.63 -10.50
N ASP A 340 0.09 -5.32 -10.48
CA ASP A 340 -0.71 -4.56 -9.53
C ASP A 340 -2.19 -4.54 -9.93
N SER A 341 -3.06 -4.20 -8.99
CA SER A 341 -4.42 -3.75 -9.28
C SER A 341 -4.76 -2.66 -8.27
N SER A 342 -5.21 -1.50 -8.75
CA SER A 342 -5.54 -0.33 -7.92
C SER A 342 -6.93 0.19 -8.25
N ASP A 343 -7.84 0.15 -7.27
CA ASP A 343 -9.20 0.68 -7.41
C ASP A 343 -9.38 1.95 -6.60
N GLU A 344 -9.58 3.06 -7.30
CA GLU A 344 -9.85 4.35 -6.67
C GLU A 344 -11.33 4.47 -6.31
N ASN A 345 -11.66 4.96 -5.11
CA ASN A 345 -13.00 5.45 -4.86
C ASN A 345 -13.13 6.89 -5.38
N VAL A 346 -13.70 7.05 -6.57
CA VAL A 346 -14.00 8.35 -7.19
C VAL A 346 -15.37 8.91 -6.79
N GLY A 347 -16.11 8.17 -5.96
CA GLY A 347 -17.38 8.59 -5.39
C GLY A 347 -17.24 9.70 -4.35
N GLY A 348 -18.37 10.32 -3.99
CA GLY A 348 -18.45 11.36 -2.96
C GLY A 348 -18.63 10.83 -1.54
N ALA A 349 -18.87 9.52 -1.39
CA ALA A 349 -18.98 8.85 -0.10
C ALA A 349 -17.99 7.68 0.02
N ASN A 350 -17.73 7.26 1.25
CA ASN A 350 -16.94 6.06 1.50
C ASN A 350 -17.60 4.85 0.85
N LEU A 351 -16.83 4.09 0.08
CA LEU A 351 -17.16 2.71 -0.23
C LEU A 351 -17.00 1.93 1.07
N LEU A 352 -18.11 1.60 1.75
CA LEU A 352 -18.09 1.11 3.12
C LEU A 352 -18.56 -0.35 3.16
N ILE A 353 -17.67 -1.23 3.63
CA ILE A 353 -18.04 -2.60 4.01
C ILE A 353 -18.31 -2.66 5.52
N GLY A 354 -17.42 -2.07 6.32
CA GLY A 354 -17.54 -1.98 7.78
C GLY A 354 -16.64 -2.95 8.53
N GLU A 355 -17.01 -3.27 9.78
CA GLU A 355 -16.23 -4.13 10.66
C GLU A 355 -16.20 -5.57 10.15
N ILE A 356 -14.98 -6.11 10.03
CA ILE A 356 -14.70 -7.50 9.68
C ILE A 356 -13.80 -8.03 10.79
N TYR A 357 -14.37 -8.77 11.74
CA TYR A 357 -13.55 -9.41 12.76
C TYR A 357 -12.70 -10.50 12.11
N GLN A 358 -11.39 -10.28 12.09
CA GLN A 358 -10.43 -11.36 11.90
C GLN A 358 -10.38 -12.18 13.19
N VAL A 359 -10.13 -13.48 13.06
CA VAL A 359 -9.98 -14.38 14.21
C VAL A 359 -8.79 -13.88 15.05
N LEU A 360 -9.07 -13.34 16.24
CA LEU A 360 -8.03 -13.07 17.24
C LEU A 360 -7.69 -14.36 18.00
N ASP A 361 -6.48 -14.39 18.57
CA ASP A 361 -5.73 -15.51 19.17
C ASP A 361 -6.48 -16.52 20.07
N ASP A 362 -7.74 -16.28 20.46
CA ASP A 362 -8.51 -17.15 21.35
C ASP A 362 -9.72 -17.86 20.70
N TYR A 363 -9.93 -17.72 19.38
CA TYR A 363 -11.03 -18.37 18.67
C TYR A 363 -12.44 -18.04 19.20
N THR A 364 -12.61 -16.97 19.99
CA THR A 364 -13.94 -16.46 20.33
C THR A 364 -14.53 -15.77 19.11
N GLN A 365 -15.20 -16.55 18.26
CA GLN A 365 -15.98 -16.04 17.13
C GLN A 365 -17.11 -15.13 17.66
N VAL A 366 -16.88 -13.83 17.67
CA VAL A 366 -17.95 -12.85 17.71
C VAL A 366 -18.20 -12.46 16.27
N HIS A 367 -19.18 -13.13 15.65
CA HIS A 367 -19.55 -12.88 14.27
C HIS A 367 -19.93 -11.39 14.09
N ALA A 368 -19.16 -10.64 13.29
CA ALA A 368 -19.67 -9.38 12.73
C ALA A 368 -20.90 -9.71 11.88
N SER A 369 -21.86 -8.79 11.82
CA SER A 369 -23.04 -8.96 10.97
C SER A 369 -22.66 -9.32 9.54
N VAL A 370 -21.63 -8.68 8.97
CA VAL A 370 -21.15 -8.87 7.59
C VAL A 370 -20.71 -10.32 7.32
N THR A 371 -20.03 -10.97 8.26
CA THR A 371 -19.58 -12.38 8.10
C THR A 371 -20.73 -13.40 8.12
N ASN A 372 -21.91 -13.03 8.61
CA ASN A 372 -23.09 -13.91 8.62
C ASN A 372 -23.89 -13.90 7.31
N HIS A 373 -23.40 -13.20 6.29
CA HIS A 373 -24.11 -12.99 5.03
C HIS A 373 -23.49 -13.74 3.85
N GLY A 374 -22.54 -14.65 4.10
CA GLY A 374 -21.96 -15.52 3.06
C GLY A 374 -21.04 -14.82 2.05
N LEU A 375 -20.76 -13.52 2.23
CA LEU A 375 -19.84 -12.74 1.38
C LEU A 375 -18.36 -13.03 1.65
N TYR A 376 -18.07 -13.60 2.82
CA TYR A 376 -16.72 -13.86 3.28
C TYR A 376 -16.52 -15.35 3.48
N GLU A 377 -15.48 -15.89 2.89
CA GLU A 377 -15.05 -17.28 3.09
C GLU A 377 -13.74 -17.29 3.86
N TYR A 378 -13.66 -18.12 4.90
CA TYR A 378 -12.43 -18.25 5.66
C TYR A 378 -11.45 -19.11 4.87
N ASP A 379 -10.31 -18.51 4.52
CA ASP A 379 -9.24 -19.23 3.87
C ASP A 379 -8.38 -19.93 4.92
N THR A 380 -8.31 -21.26 4.90
CA THR A 380 -7.52 -22.03 5.86
C THR A 380 -6.01 -21.87 5.67
N CYS A 381 -5.61 -21.49 4.48
CA CYS A 381 -4.24 -21.35 4.02
C CYS A 381 -3.67 -20.00 4.45
N HIS A 382 -4.42 -18.92 4.22
CA HIS A 382 -4.05 -17.56 4.60
C HIS A 382 -4.62 -17.11 5.97
N ARG A 383 -5.48 -17.94 6.58
CA ARG A 383 -6.00 -17.83 7.95
C ARG A 383 -6.74 -16.52 8.24
N HIS A 384 -7.43 -16.01 7.24
CA HIS A 384 -8.33 -14.87 7.38
C HIS A 384 -9.48 -15.00 6.37
N TYR A 385 -10.48 -14.13 6.51
CA TYR A 385 -11.63 -14.10 5.62
C TYR A 385 -11.31 -13.39 4.30
N HIS A 386 -11.57 -14.07 3.19
CA HIS A 386 -11.54 -13.52 1.83
C HIS A 386 -12.94 -13.07 1.42
N PHE A 387 -13.05 -11.91 0.79
CA PHE A 387 -14.28 -11.53 0.10
C PHE A 387 -14.35 -12.27 -1.25
N THR A 388 -15.44 -12.99 -1.55
CA THR A 388 -15.44 -13.96 -2.66
C THR A 388 -15.79 -13.42 -4.04
N HIS A 389 -15.95 -12.09 -4.17
CA HIS A 389 -16.53 -11.45 -5.36
C HIS A 389 -15.99 -10.04 -5.64
N TYR A 390 -14.74 -9.71 -5.26
CA TYR A 390 -14.22 -8.34 -5.44
C TYR A 390 -13.75 -8.09 -6.87
N GLY A 391 -12.99 -9.00 -7.46
CA GLY A 391 -12.38 -8.80 -8.76
C GLY A 391 -12.19 -10.07 -9.58
N SER A 392 -12.11 -9.89 -10.90
CA SER A 392 -11.75 -10.91 -11.89
C SER A 392 -10.60 -10.40 -12.73
N PHE A 393 -9.56 -11.23 -12.90
CA PHE A 393 -8.38 -10.91 -13.68
C PHE A 393 -8.17 -11.93 -14.80
N THR A 394 -7.95 -11.46 -16.03
CA THR A 394 -7.74 -12.33 -17.19
C THR A 394 -6.60 -11.86 -18.09
N PHE A 395 -6.01 -12.79 -18.84
CA PHE A 395 -5.04 -12.51 -19.88
C PHE A 395 -5.46 -13.18 -21.20
N GLY A 396 -5.79 -12.38 -22.21
CA GLY A 396 -6.36 -12.89 -23.45
C GLY A 396 -7.69 -13.61 -23.20
N ASN A 397 -7.74 -14.92 -23.48
CA ASN A 397 -8.95 -15.74 -23.31
C ASN A 397 -8.91 -16.66 -22.07
N SER A 398 -8.13 -16.30 -21.04
CA SER A 398 -8.09 -17.10 -19.82
C SER A 398 -9.45 -17.11 -19.11
N ASP A 399 -9.69 -18.16 -18.32
CA ASP A 399 -10.93 -18.33 -17.55
C ASP A 399 -11.01 -17.27 -16.42
N PRO A 400 -12.02 -16.37 -16.43
CA PRO A 400 -12.18 -15.33 -15.41
C PRO A 400 -12.54 -15.89 -14.03
N THR A 401 -12.92 -17.17 -13.94
CA THR A 401 -13.28 -17.79 -12.67
C THR A 401 -12.07 -18.28 -11.87
N LYS A 402 -10.87 -18.26 -12.47
CA LYS A 402 -9.61 -18.70 -11.87
C LYS A 402 -8.80 -17.50 -11.37
N GLY A 403 -8.09 -17.68 -10.27
CA GLY A 403 -7.37 -16.61 -9.59
C GLY A 403 -8.09 -16.08 -8.36
N LYS A 404 -7.34 -15.33 -7.54
CA LYS A 404 -7.87 -14.74 -6.31
C LYS A 404 -8.80 -13.60 -6.63
N ARG A 405 -9.95 -13.61 -5.94
CA ARG A 405 -11.04 -12.67 -6.19
C ARG A 405 -11.14 -11.57 -5.16
N ALA A 406 -10.42 -11.61 -4.03
CA ALA A 406 -10.21 -10.48 -3.13
C ALA A 406 -9.20 -10.81 -2.01
N PHE A 407 -8.80 -9.77 -1.28
CA PHE A 407 -8.21 -9.78 0.05
C PHE A 407 -9.08 -8.84 0.93
N CYS A 408 -8.49 -8.02 1.78
CA CYS A 408 -9.19 -6.95 2.48
C CYS A 408 -9.22 -5.67 1.63
N LEU A 409 -10.32 -4.92 1.71
CA LEU A 409 -10.46 -3.64 1.03
C LEU A 409 -10.11 -2.51 1.99
N ILE A 410 -8.96 -1.86 1.76
CA ILE A 410 -8.43 -0.80 2.62
C ILE A 410 -7.87 0.36 1.77
N SER A 411 -7.76 1.54 2.35
CA SER A 411 -7.17 2.71 1.70
C SER A 411 -5.64 2.67 1.77
N THR A 412 -5.00 2.02 0.80
CA THR A 412 -3.55 1.80 0.74
C THR A 412 -2.78 2.92 0.05
N GLY A 413 -3.45 3.80 -0.69
CA GLY A 413 -2.84 4.92 -1.40
C GLY A 413 -3.80 6.07 -1.58
N ARG A 414 -3.28 7.29 -1.76
CA ARG A 414 -4.09 8.48 -2.05
C ARG A 414 -3.79 8.96 -3.45
N GLN A 415 -4.72 8.75 -4.37
CA GLN A 415 -4.57 9.06 -5.78
C GLN A 415 -4.95 10.52 -6.06
N ALA A 416 -6.07 10.97 -5.51
CA ALA A 416 -6.54 12.33 -5.70
C ALA A 416 -5.71 13.34 -4.92
N ASN A 417 -5.18 14.35 -5.61
CA ASN A 417 -4.59 15.54 -4.98
C ASN A 417 -5.58 16.70 -5.07
N ALA A 418 -6.68 16.62 -4.31
CA ALA A 418 -7.78 17.57 -4.36
C ALA A 418 -8.47 17.75 -3.00
N GLU A 419 -9.21 18.85 -2.86
CA GLU A 419 -9.83 19.33 -1.62
C GLU A 419 -11.00 18.49 -1.13
N TRP A 420 -11.58 17.70 -2.03
CA TRP A 420 -12.62 16.74 -1.70
C TRP A 420 -12.05 15.42 -1.16
N SER A 421 -10.74 15.17 -1.26
CA SER A 421 -10.09 13.98 -0.74
C SER A 421 -9.34 14.25 0.56
N SER A 422 -9.62 13.46 1.59
CA SER A 422 -8.99 13.56 2.91
C SER A 422 -7.55 13.01 2.95
N LEU A 423 -6.68 13.60 3.79
CA LEU A 423 -5.33 13.06 4.08
C LEU A 423 -5.32 11.80 4.92
N TRP A 424 -6.43 11.48 5.57
CA TRP A 424 -6.56 10.27 6.37
C TRP A 424 -7.78 9.47 5.96
N SER A 425 -7.70 8.16 6.18
CA SER A 425 -8.79 7.22 5.97
C SER A 425 -8.98 6.40 7.24
N PRO A 426 -10.22 6.10 7.66
CA PRO A 426 -10.48 5.15 8.74
C PRO A 426 -10.21 3.69 8.32
N PHE A 427 -10.03 3.43 7.03
CA PHE A 427 -9.87 2.09 6.47
C PHE A 427 -8.40 1.73 6.24
N TYR A 428 -7.57 1.79 7.27
CA TYR A 428 -6.12 1.48 7.17
C TYR A 428 -5.76 0.07 7.63
N SER A 429 -6.75 -0.74 7.97
CA SER A 429 -6.54 -2.10 8.46
C SER A 429 -7.68 -3.00 8.00
N CYS A 430 -7.39 -4.28 7.82
CA CYS A 430 -8.36 -5.24 7.33
C CYS A 430 -9.51 -5.53 8.31
N THR A 431 -9.48 -4.99 9.54
CA THR A 431 -10.56 -5.15 10.55
C THR A 431 -11.73 -4.18 10.35
N TYR A 432 -11.51 -3.07 9.65
CA TYR A 432 -12.56 -2.11 9.29
C TYR A 432 -12.36 -1.70 7.84
N GLN A 433 -13.13 -2.32 6.95
CA GLN A 433 -12.90 -2.29 5.51
C GLN A 433 -13.75 -1.24 4.80
N GLY A 434 -13.13 -0.63 3.80
CA GLY A 434 -13.70 0.42 2.98
C GLY A 434 -12.63 1.21 2.23
N CYS A 435 -13.06 2.11 1.35
CA CYS A 435 -12.17 3.02 0.66
C CYS A 435 -12.71 4.45 0.75
N THR A 436 -11.87 5.39 1.16
CA THR A 436 -12.22 6.82 1.27
C THR A 436 -12.18 7.49 -0.10
N PRO A 437 -13.03 8.49 -0.38
CA PRO A 437 -12.96 9.27 -1.61
C PRO A 437 -11.54 9.77 -1.94
N GLY A 438 -11.08 9.45 -3.15
CA GLY A 438 -9.77 9.81 -3.69
C GLY A 438 -8.62 8.91 -3.21
N TRP A 439 -8.93 7.85 -2.45
CA TRP A 439 -7.99 6.81 -2.09
C TRP A 439 -8.15 5.60 -3.00
N THR A 440 -7.08 4.81 -3.07
CA THR A 440 -7.05 3.52 -3.74
C THR A 440 -6.93 2.40 -2.73
N ASP A 441 -7.54 1.28 -3.09
CA ASP A 441 -7.19 -0.04 -2.59
C ASP A 441 -6.28 -0.72 -3.63
N THR A 442 -5.01 -0.94 -3.27
CA THR A 442 -3.97 -1.43 -4.19
C THR A 442 -3.44 -2.78 -3.75
N TYR A 443 -3.57 -3.75 -4.64
CA TYR A 443 -3.05 -5.10 -4.53
C TYR A 443 -1.80 -5.19 -5.37
N GLN A 444 -0.66 -5.15 -4.71
CA GLN A 444 0.63 -5.15 -5.38
C GLN A 444 1.03 -6.52 -5.94
N ALA A 445 1.78 -6.51 -7.04
CA ALA A 445 2.51 -7.65 -7.56
C ALA A 445 3.44 -8.22 -6.48
N GLY A 446 3.24 -9.49 -6.14
CA GLY A 446 3.96 -10.17 -5.05
C GLY A 446 3.01 -10.82 -4.05
N ILE A 447 1.84 -10.22 -3.82
CA ILE A 447 0.79 -10.82 -2.99
C ILE A 447 0.41 -12.19 -3.59
N PRO A 448 0.30 -13.26 -2.76
CA PRO A 448 -0.19 -14.55 -3.19
C PRO A 448 -1.48 -14.44 -4.01
N CYS A 449 -1.48 -15.10 -5.17
CA CYS A 449 -2.52 -15.08 -6.19
C CYS A 449 -2.76 -13.76 -6.94
N GLN A 450 -1.94 -12.72 -6.72
CA GLN A 450 -1.97 -11.50 -7.53
C GLN A 450 -1.21 -11.69 -8.86
N TRP A 451 -1.68 -12.67 -9.64
CA TRP A 451 -1.11 -13.05 -10.93
C TRP A 451 -2.06 -13.91 -11.76
N ILE A 452 -1.74 -14.06 -13.04
CA ILE A 452 -2.34 -15.06 -13.93
C ILE A 452 -1.31 -16.13 -14.27
N ASP A 453 -1.68 -17.40 -14.10
CA ASP A 453 -0.87 -18.54 -14.54
C ASP A 453 -0.87 -18.62 -16.08
N ILE A 454 0.27 -18.27 -16.68
CA ILE A 454 0.50 -18.25 -18.12
C ILE A 454 1.41 -19.39 -18.57
N THR A 455 1.51 -20.47 -17.78
CA THR A 455 2.41 -21.60 -18.07
C THR A 455 2.08 -22.27 -19.41
N ASP A 456 0.80 -22.36 -19.76
CA ASP A 456 0.36 -23.09 -20.96
C ASP A 456 0.38 -22.22 -22.24
N TYR A 457 0.78 -20.94 -22.15
CA TYR A 457 0.94 -20.06 -23.31
C TYR A 457 2.27 -20.36 -24.02
N SER A 458 2.25 -21.07 -25.15
CA SER A 458 3.49 -21.40 -25.86
C SER A 458 4.15 -20.18 -26.50
N THR A 459 5.29 -19.74 -25.96
CA THR A 459 6.14 -18.65 -26.52
C THR A 459 7.44 -19.15 -27.13
N THR A 460 7.53 -20.43 -27.47
CA THR A 460 8.76 -21.06 -27.98
C THR A 460 9.24 -20.48 -29.32
N ASN A 461 8.31 -20.05 -30.19
CA ASN A 461 8.65 -19.54 -31.53
C ASN A 461 8.52 -18.01 -31.67
N SER A 462 7.73 -17.37 -30.81
CA SER A 462 7.45 -15.94 -30.87
C SER A 462 6.89 -15.44 -29.54
N SER A 463 7.02 -14.13 -29.28
CA SER A 463 6.29 -13.46 -28.22
C SER A 463 4.77 -13.49 -28.48
N ILE A 464 3.98 -13.41 -27.42
CA ILE A 464 2.52 -13.31 -27.48
C ILE A 464 2.13 -11.98 -26.83
N THR A 465 1.34 -11.17 -27.53
CA THR A 465 0.68 -10.00 -26.94
C THR A 465 -0.78 -10.33 -26.69
N GLY A 466 -1.25 -10.05 -25.48
CA GLY A 466 -2.64 -10.24 -25.09
C GLY A 466 -3.05 -9.16 -24.10
N SER A 467 -4.35 -8.94 -23.97
CA SER A 467 -4.88 -7.96 -23.03
C SER A 467 -4.93 -8.56 -21.63
N LEU A 468 -4.25 -7.92 -20.68
CA LEU A 468 -4.43 -8.11 -19.25
C LEU A 468 -5.63 -7.26 -18.82
N THR A 469 -6.70 -7.89 -18.37
CA THR A 469 -7.96 -7.24 -18.01
C THR A 469 -8.24 -7.44 -16.53
N ALA A 470 -8.60 -6.36 -15.84
CA ALA A 470 -9.16 -6.38 -14.50
C ALA A 470 -10.60 -5.89 -14.54
N ILE A 471 -11.50 -6.61 -13.89
CA ILE A 471 -12.91 -6.24 -13.72
C ILE A 471 -13.23 -6.32 -12.24
N MET A 472 -13.59 -5.18 -11.65
CA MET A 472 -13.87 -5.04 -10.23
C MET A 472 -15.36 -4.94 -9.98
N ASN A 473 -15.78 -5.42 -8.82
CA ASN A 473 -17.17 -5.56 -8.42
C ASN A 473 -18.09 -6.15 -9.51
N GLN A 474 -17.59 -7.11 -10.31
CA GLN A 474 -18.29 -7.65 -11.48
C GLN A 474 -19.66 -8.26 -11.12
N ASP A 475 -19.75 -8.87 -9.94
CA ASP A 475 -20.96 -9.50 -9.42
C ASP A 475 -21.86 -8.50 -8.64
N ASN A 476 -21.50 -7.22 -8.63
CA ASN A 476 -22.22 -6.13 -7.95
C ASN A 476 -22.51 -6.46 -6.47
N MET A 477 -21.48 -6.94 -5.76
CA MET A 477 -21.55 -7.33 -4.34
C MET A 477 -21.19 -6.18 -3.40
N LEU A 478 -20.38 -5.22 -3.86
CA LEU A 478 -20.10 -3.98 -3.16
C LEU A 478 -21.12 -2.91 -3.54
N CYS A 479 -21.50 -2.08 -2.57
CA CYS A 479 -22.42 -0.98 -2.81
C CYS A 479 -21.69 0.23 -3.41
N GLU A 480 -21.76 0.34 -4.73
CA GLU A 480 -21.40 1.53 -5.49
C GLU A 480 -22.66 2.38 -5.74
N GLY A 481 -22.88 3.31 -4.83
CA GLY A 481 -24.10 4.09 -4.70
C GLY A 481 -24.31 4.52 -3.25
N GLN A 482 -25.57 4.56 -2.82
CA GLN A 482 -25.92 4.87 -1.44
C GLN A 482 -26.32 3.62 -0.69
N LEU A 483 -25.62 3.35 0.41
CA LEU A 483 -25.99 2.29 1.35
C LEU A 483 -27.36 2.57 1.97
N VAL A 484 -28.21 1.53 2.01
CA VAL A 484 -29.50 1.59 2.68
C VAL A 484 -29.32 1.16 4.14
N LEU A 485 -29.53 2.10 5.06
CA LEU A 485 -29.48 1.86 6.50
C LEU A 485 -30.88 1.76 7.09
N ASP A 486 -31.02 1.02 8.19
CA ASP A 486 -32.25 1.00 8.99
C ASP A 486 -32.39 2.28 9.85
N ALA A 487 -33.50 2.39 10.60
CA ALA A 487 -33.77 3.56 11.44
C ALA A 487 -32.78 3.73 12.62
N GLN A 488 -31.95 2.72 12.89
CA GLN A 488 -30.89 2.72 13.91
C GLN A 488 -29.51 2.98 13.30
N GLY A 489 -29.39 3.09 11.97
CA GLY A 489 -28.14 3.30 11.26
C GLY A 489 -27.38 2.02 10.92
N ASN A 490 -27.98 0.83 11.08
CA ASN A 490 -27.33 -0.43 10.71
C ASN A 490 -27.51 -0.75 9.23
N PHE A 491 -26.57 -1.50 8.65
CA PHE A 491 -26.69 -2.01 7.29
C PHE A 491 -27.95 -2.87 7.13
N THR A 492 -28.64 -2.66 6.01
CA THR A 492 -29.71 -3.57 5.56
C THR A 492 -29.19 -4.47 4.46
N TRP A 493 -29.76 -5.66 4.34
CA TRP A 493 -29.25 -6.74 3.48
C TRP A 493 -30.30 -7.24 2.52
N GLU A 494 -29.87 -7.67 1.33
CA GLU A 494 -30.72 -8.31 0.32
C GLU A 494 -30.10 -9.60 -0.21
N PRO A 495 -30.91 -10.62 -0.52
CA PRO A 495 -30.41 -11.87 -1.04
C PRO A 495 -29.87 -11.69 -2.46
N THR A 496 -28.82 -12.43 -2.79
CA THR A 496 -28.28 -12.54 -4.15
C THR A 496 -28.62 -13.91 -4.76
N GLU A 497 -28.25 -14.09 -6.01
CA GLU A 497 -28.33 -15.35 -6.74
C GLU A 497 -27.24 -16.36 -6.32
N PHE A 498 -26.23 -15.90 -5.57
CA PHE A 498 -25.08 -16.71 -5.19
C PHE A 498 -25.35 -17.54 -3.94
N THR A 499 -24.67 -18.67 -3.85
CA THR A 499 -24.78 -19.63 -2.75
C THR A 499 -23.39 -19.86 -2.17
N ALA A 500 -23.25 -19.71 -0.86
CA ALA A 500 -21.99 -19.95 -0.14
C ALA A 500 -21.66 -21.45 -0.12
N ILE A 501 -20.41 -21.80 0.25
CA ILE A 501 -19.94 -23.18 0.28
C ILE A 501 -20.77 -24.11 1.19
N ASN A 502 -21.45 -23.56 2.20
CA ASN A 502 -22.34 -24.28 3.11
C ASN A 502 -23.76 -24.49 2.56
N GLY A 503 -24.06 -23.99 1.36
CA GLY A 503 -25.37 -24.09 0.70
C GLY A 503 -26.35 -22.97 1.06
N GLU A 504 -25.95 -21.98 1.87
CA GLU A 504 -26.80 -20.85 2.25
C GLU A 504 -26.75 -19.73 1.20
N THR A 505 -27.83 -18.94 1.12
CA THR A 505 -27.90 -17.77 0.25
C THR A 505 -26.89 -16.71 0.69
N VAL A 506 -26.13 -16.18 -0.27
CA VAL A 506 -25.29 -15.00 -0.04
C VAL A 506 -26.16 -13.75 -0.03
N PHE A 507 -25.92 -12.84 0.91
CA PHE A 507 -26.59 -11.55 1.01
C PHE A 507 -25.59 -10.43 0.81
N LYS A 508 -25.99 -9.39 0.07
CA LYS A 508 -25.21 -8.17 -0.06
C LYS A 508 -25.83 -7.00 0.69
N GLN A 509 -25.02 -5.99 0.99
CA GLN A 509 -25.54 -4.74 1.54
C GLN A 509 -26.49 -4.11 0.53
N LYS A 510 -27.68 -3.74 0.98
CA LYS A 510 -28.65 -3.05 0.12
C LYS A 510 -28.07 -1.72 -0.34
N CYS A 511 -28.13 -1.53 -1.65
CA CYS A 511 -27.58 -0.37 -2.30
C CYS A 511 -28.65 0.26 -3.18
N VAL A 512 -28.83 1.58 -3.07
CA VAL A 512 -29.64 2.33 -4.04
C VAL A 512 -28.78 2.54 -5.28
N THR A 513 -28.70 1.51 -6.12
CA THR A 513 -28.02 1.57 -7.42
C THR A 513 -28.95 2.18 -8.45
N GLY A 514 -28.56 3.27 -9.12
CA GLY A 514 -29.37 3.84 -10.20
C GLY A 514 -29.33 5.35 -10.37
N THR A 515 -28.36 6.01 -9.77
CA THR A 515 -28.15 7.44 -9.93
C THR A 515 -27.12 7.69 -11.03
N ASN A 516 -25.90 7.16 -10.91
CA ASN A 516 -24.88 7.27 -11.96
C ASN A 516 -24.90 6.07 -12.93
N PRO A 517 -25.07 6.24 -14.26
CA PRO A 517 -24.94 5.13 -15.22
C PRO A 517 -23.52 4.58 -15.37
N SER A 518 -22.49 5.29 -14.85
CA SER A 518 -21.09 4.88 -15.00
C SER A 518 -20.57 3.92 -13.93
N THR A 519 -21.24 3.79 -12.77
CA THR A 519 -20.66 3.18 -11.54
C THR A 519 -20.22 1.73 -11.63
N LEU A 520 -20.64 0.97 -12.64
CA LEU A 520 -20.11 -0.38 -12.89
C LEU A 520 -19.35 -0.46 -14.22
N ALA A 521 -19.50 0.56 -15.07
CA ALA A 521 -18.89 0.60 -16.39
C ALA A 521 -17.43 1.07 -16.36
N ASN A 522 -17.04 1.77 -15.30
CA ASN A 522 -15.68 2.25 -15.00
C ASN A 522 -14.85 1.26 -14.16
N ASN A 523 -15.45 0.17 -13.68
CA ASN A 523 -14.76 -0.89 -12.93
C ASN A 523 -13.98 -1.87 -13.81
N ILE A 524 -13.77 -1.55 -15.07
CA ILE A 524 -13.02 -2.39 -15.99
C ILE A 524 -11.87 -1.60 -16.59
N HIS A 525 -10.71 -2.21 -16.57
CA HIS A 525 -9.60 -1.74 -17.36
C HIS A 525 -8.80 -2.87 -17.99
N GLN A 526 -8.09 -2.54 -19.08
CA GLN A 526 -7.22 -3.48 -19.75
C GLN A 526 -5.99 -2.77 -20.33
N ILE A 527 -4.87 -3.48 -20.31
CA ILE A 527 -3.64 -3.06 -20.99
C ILE A 527 -3.12 -4.22 -21.86
N ASP A 528 -2.40 -3.90 -22.93
CA ASP A 528 -1.73 -4.92 -23.72
C ASP A 528 -0.39 -5.29 -23.08
N VAL A 529 -0.23 -6.57 -22.72
CA VAL A 529 1.00 -7.13 -22.15
C VAL A 529 1.62 -8.09 -23.15
N THR A 530 2.94 -7.99 -23.34
CA THR A 530 3.70 -8.89 -24.20
C THR A 530 4.46 -9.91 -23.37
N ILE A 531 4.09 -11.18 -23.51
CA ILE A 531 4.85 -12.33 -23.02
C ILE A 531 6.02 -12.56 -23.99
N PRO A 532 7.29 -12.47 -23.54
CA PRO A 532 8.45 -12.63 -24.40
C PRO A 532 8.63 -14.10 -24.82
N THR A 533 9.43 -14.32 -25.86
CA THR A 533 9.88 -15.66 -26.27
C THR A 533 10.53 -16.40 -25.11
N ASP A 534 10.34 -17.73 -25.04
CA ASP A 534 10.96 -18.57 -24.01
C ASP A 534 12.48 -18.35 -23.94
N GLY A 535 13.02 -18.25 -22.73
CA GLY A 535 14.45 -18.00 -22.49
C GLY A 535 14.85 -16.52 -22.44
N ASN A 536 13.96 -15.59 -22.82
CA ASN A 536 14.18 -14.15 -22.68
C ASN A 536 13.50 -13.54 -21.42
N GLY A 537 12.85 -14.36 -20.61
CA GLY A 537 12.24 -13.94 -19.33
C GLY A 537 13.21 -14.04 -18.15
N TYR A 538 12.88 -13.40 -17.02
CA TYR A 538 13.68 -13.44 -15.80
C TYR A 538 13.26 -14.61 -14.91
N VAL A 539 14.25 -15.31 -14.33
CA VAL A 539 14.06 -16.24 -13.21
C VAL A 539 14.49 -15.50 -11.95
N THR A 540 13.54 -14.97 -11.19
CA THR A 540 13.85 -14.21 -9.96
C THR A 540 13.81 -15.06 -8.69
N VAL A 541 13.69 -16.38 -8.78
CA VAL A 541 13.80 -17.27 -7.61
C VAL A 541 14.84 -18.37 -7.85
N ARG A 542 15.97 -18.28 -7.15
CA ARG A 542 16.77 -19.45 -6.77
C ARG A 542 16.25 -19.91 -5.41
N THR A 543 15.55 -21.03 -5.37
CA THR A 543 15.45 -21.80 -4.14
C THR A 543 16.72 -22.64 -4.03
N GLU A 544 17.55 -22.34 -3.03
CA GLU A 544 18.52 -23.29 -2.46
C GLU A 544 17.94 -23.86 -1.16
#